data_AF-A0A6J3JT38-F1
#
_entry.id   AF-A0A6J3JT38-F1
#
_cell.length_a   1.000
_cell.length_b   1.000
_cell.length_c   1.000
_cell.angle_alpha   90.00
_cell.angle_beta   90.00
_cell.angle_gamma   90.00
#
_symmetry.space_group_name_H-M   'P 1'
#
loop_
_entity.id
_entity.type
_entity.pdbx_description
1 polymer ?
#
loop_
_entity_poly.entity_id
_entity_poly.type
_entity_poly.pdbx_seq_one_letter_code
_entity_poly.pdbx_strand_id
1 'polypeptide(L)'
;MPAIVIKDYSWRQTSEFVILNVPLKGHPKKVDLFVIDNYVKISFPPFILELFLWANVVEKESKCTLTEEEAIVALHKTNTNLEWPTLEVQDINNDFKRDCRTQALEHAQKLAEENMKLKSEKRQYLQKEAVKEQISVNTATLNKIDAIRDAHRREAMQEFEDWRSKAELPFLSNVEGEIQENRKAYKPPLKWFKDNDNVLKSRPMTEQEIFNGSNTIKEFKSKAVNNQKVIEVQSVNINQESNLQIEVSDKRDDSPTNKNNTSCSQDSDSDSDIVKATNKKDLSKVYEKQQKRRPGLEAVEAAIQGKILKRNNIFEEPSKSVPLPRKTGTINVTFSERKFPTPARESSHIEEQEWLQKQVEARRKIGFNAEDLRQEERDPQWLKDKGDDFFKVGNYLAAISAYTCGIKISDKMASLYVNRSAAHYALGNYCRCVEDCSKALELMEPKCESNRESRARCHARRGAALCKLSAPQHGIPELEAALELTPNNESIKRDVLAAKQYFDVKD
;
A
#
# COMPACT_ATOMS: atom_id res chain seq x y z
N MET A 1 20.92 -21.72 -40.86
CA MET A 1 20.48 -22.35 -42.12
C MET A 1 19.47 -21.43 -42.78
N PRO A 2 19.49 -21.23 -44.12
CA PRO A 2 18.48 -20.44 -44.80
C PRO A 2 17.09 -21.06 -44.59
N ALA A 3 16.08 -20.21 -44.38
CA ALA A 3 14.69 -20.67 -44.21
C ALA A 3 14.15 -21.23 -45.55
N ILE A 4 13.44 -22.35 -45.48
CA ILE A 4 12.86 -23.02 -46.64
C ILE A 4 11.44 -22.51 -46.83
N VAL A 5 11.16 -21.86 -47.96
CA VAL A 5 9.82 -21.36 -48.27
C VAL A 5 8.93 -22.53 -48.70
N ILE A 6 7.80 -22.70 -48.00
CA ILE A 6 6.76 -23.69 -48.35
C ILE A 6 6.00 -23.19 -49.58
N LYS A 7 5.86 -24.03 -50.60
CA LYS A 7 5.07 -23.75 -51.80
C LYS A 7 3.92 -24.73 -52.00
N ASP A 8 4.00 -25.87 -51.33
CA ASP A 8 2.99 -26.91 -51.30
C ASP A 8 1.95 -26.58 -50.23
N TYR A 9 0.98 -25.73 -50.56
CA TYR A 9 -0.20 -25.49 -49.75
C TYR A 9 -1.44 -25.66 -50.63
N SER A 10 -2.56 -26.05 -50.01
CA SER A 10 -3.86 -26.08 -50.69
C SER A 10 -4.82 -25.14 -49.99
N TRP A 11 -5.71 -24.51 -50.75
CA TRP A 11 -6.70 -23.62 -50.18
C TRP A 11 -8.06 -23.86 -50.81
N ARG A 12 -9.10 -23.61 -50.04
CA ARG A 12 -10.50 -23.59 -50.50
C ARG A 12 -11.20 -22.43 -49.82
N GLN A 13 -12.32 -21.99 -50.37
CA GLN A 13 -13.12 -20.92 -49.77
C GLN A 13 -14.58 -21.29 -49.66
N THR A 14 -15.23 -20.63 -48.72
CA THR A 14 -16.68 -20.58 -48.52
C THR A 14 -17.13 -19.12 -48.61
N SER A 15 -18.43 -18.87 -48.46
CA SER A 15 -18.98 -17.50 -48.41
C SER A 15 -18.39 -16.67 -47.27
N GLU A 16 -18.02 -17.30 -46.15
CA GLU A 16 -17.56 -16.64 -44.92
C GLU A 16 -16.07 -16.87 -44.62
N PHE A 17 -15.53 -18.06 -44.92
CA PHE A 17 -14.17 -18.44 -44.55
C PHE A 17 -13.29 -18.76 -45.76
N VAL A 18 -12.00 -18.44 -45.63
CA VAL A 18 -10.92 -18.98 -46.47
C VAL A 18 -10.19 -20.04 -45.64
N ILE A 19 -10.15 -21.27 -46.13
CA ILE A 19 -9.53 -22.40 -45.44
C ILE A 19 -8.22 -22.72 -46.15
N LEU A 20 -7.11 -22.52 -45.44
CA LEU A 20 -5.76 -22.84 -45.88
C LEU A 20 -5.31 -24.14 -45.21
N ASN A 21 -4.80 -25.08 -46.00
CA ASN A 21 -4.20 -26.31 -45.53
C ASN A 21 -2.70 -26.32 -45.86
N VAL A 22 -1.87 -26.39 -44.82
CA VAL A 22 -0.40 -26.34 -44.93
C VAL A 22 0.20 -27.62 -44.35
N PRO A 23 0.89 -28.45 -45.16
CA PRO A 23 1.53 -29.67 -44.68
C PRO A 23 2.74 -29.34 -43.79
N LEU A 24 2.77 -29.94 -42.60
CA LEU A 24 3.81 -29.76 -41.59
C LEU A 24 4.88 -30.84 -41.76
N LYS A 25 5.86 -30.56 -42.62
CA LYS A 25 6.98 -31.47 -42.86
C LYS A 25 7.78 -31.70 -41.57
N GLY A 26 7.82 -32.96 -41.11
CA GLY A 26 8.67 -33.40 -40.01
C GLY A 26 8.09 -33.24 -38.60
N HIS A 27 6.77 -33.13 -38.45
CA HIS A 27 6.04 -33.11 -37.15
C HIS A 27 6.61 -32.10 -36.13
N PRO A 28 6.56 -30.79 -36.44
CA PRO A 28 7.13 -29.75 -35.59
C PRO A 28 6.38 -29.64 -34.24
N LYS A 29 7.13 -29.60 -33.13
CA LYS A 29 6.56 -29.39 -31.78
C LYS A 29 6.06 -27.96 -31.52
N LYS A 30 6.55 -26.99 -32.31
CA LYS A 30 6.19 -25.57 -32.19
C LYS A 30 5.95 -25.01 -33.59
N VAL A 31 4.75 -24.48 -33.78
CA VAL A 31 4.33 -23.80 -35.02
C VAL A 31 3.85 -22.43 -34.63
N ASP A 32 4.51 -21.40 -35.15
CA ASP A 32 4.12 -20.01 -34.95
C ASP A 32 3.18 -19.60 -36.09
N LEU A 33 1.98 -19.15 -35.75
CA LEU A 33 0.99 -18.60 -36.67
C LEU A 33 0.81 -17.11 -36.37
N PHE A 34 0.99 -16.27 -37.38
CA PHE A 34 0.76 -14.84 -37.32
C PHE A 34 -0.21 -14.45 -38.43
N VAL A 35 -1.36 -13.90 -38.06
CA VAL A 35 -2.43 -13.50 -38.97
C VAL A 35 -2.86 -12.09 -38.58
N ILE A 36 -2.77 -11.15 -39.52
CA ILE A 36 -3.31 -9.81 -39.32
C ILE A 36 -3.70 -9.21 -40.67
N ASP A 37 -4.89 -8.63 -40.75
CA ASP A 37 -5.45 -8.01 -41.96
C ASP A 37 -5.32 -8.93 -43.20
N ASN A 38 -4.45 -8.60 -44.13
CA ASN A 38 -4.17 -9.34 -45.36
C ASN A 38 -2.85 -10.12 -45.32
N TYR A 39 -2.21 -10.25 -44.15
CA TYR A 39 -0.91 -10.89 -44.00
C TYR A 39 -0.99 -12.14 -43.14
N VAL A 40 -0.52 -13.26 -43.69
CA VAL A 40 -0.45 -14.54 -42.99
C VAL A 40 0.97 -15.07 -43.05
N LYS A 41 1.51 -15.41 -41.89
CA LYS A 41 2.83 -16.04 -41.75
C LYS A 41 2.73 -17.26 -40.86
N ILE A 42 3.20 -18.39 -41.36
CA ILE A 42 3.32 -19.64 -40.62
C ILE A 42 4.80 -20.00 -40.60
N SER A 43 5.38 -20.19 -39.42
CA SER A 43 6.79 -20.56 -39.29
C SER A 43 6.99 -21.71 -38.32
N PHE A 44 7.76 -22.70 -38.77
CA PHE A 44 8.25 -23.81 -37.96
C PHE A 44 9.63 -24.21 -38.49
N PRO A 45 10.71 -24.15 -37.69
CA PRO A 45 12.06 -24.32 -38.22
C PRO A 45 12.28 -25.66 -38.94
N PRO A 46 12.88 -25.70 -40.15
CA PRO A 46 13.45 -24.60 -40.95
C PRO A 46 12.46 -23.94 -41.96
N PHE A 47 11.18 -24.29 -41.94
CA PHE A 47 10.18 -23.88 -42.92
C PHE A 47 9.46 -22.58 -42.57
N ILE A 48 9.11 -21.81 -43.61
CA ILE A 48 8.31 -20.60 -43.50
C ILE A 48 7.32 -20.51 -44.68
N LEU A 49 6.08 -20.15 -44.38
CA LEU A 49 5.07 -19.76 -45.37
C LEU A 49 4.69 -18.32 -45.09
N GLU A 50 4.66 -17.52 -46.15
CA GLU A 50 4.26 -16.12 -46.10
C GLU A 50 3.30 -15.85 -47.24
N LEU A 51 2.09 -15.37 -46.91
CA LEU A 51 1.01 -15.11 -47.85
C LEU A 51 0.52 -13.67 -47.69
N PHE A 52 0.35 -13.00 -48.83
CA PHE A 52 -0.26 -11.68 -48.94
C PHE A 52 -1.64 -11.84 -49.56
N LEU A 53 -2.65 -11.96 -48.69
CA LEU A 53 -4.03 -12.27 -49.04
C LEU A 53 -4.66 -11.19 -49.92
N TRP A 54 -5.62 -11.61 -50.73
CA TRP A 54 -6.37 -10.73 -51.62
C TRP A 54 -7.20 -9.66 -50.88
N ALA A 55 -7.76 -10.01 -49.72
CA ALA A 55 -8.52 -9.09 -48.87
C ALA A 55 -8.27 -9.33 -47.37
N ASN A 56 -8.75 -8.41 -46.55
CA ASN A 56 -8.56 -8.43 -45.10
C ASN A 56 -9.39 -9.51 -44.41
N VAL A 57 -8.83 -10.05 -43.35
CA VAL A 57 -9.37 -11.11 -42.50
C VAL A 57 -9.55 -10.61 -41.07
N VAL A 58 -10.58 -11.10 -40.38
CA VAL A 58 -10.84 -10.82 -38.97
C VAL A 58 -10.11 -11.83 -38.09
N GLU A 59 -9.06 -11.40 -37.39
CA GLU A 59 -8.23 -12.25 -36.52
C GLU A 59 -9.06 -12.93 -35.41
N LYS A 60 -9.92 -12.17 -34.72
CA LYS A 60 -10.68 -12.64 -33.54
C LYS A 60 -11.65 -13.79 -33.83
N GLU A 61 -12.12 -13.90 -35.07
CA GLU A 61 -13.09 -14.91 -35.52
C GLU A 61 -12.43 -16.05 -36.30
N SER A 62 -11.15 -15.88 -36.67
CA SER A 62 -10.37 -16.89 -37.37
C SER A 62 -9.94 -17.99 -36.41
N LYS A 63 -9.93 -19.24 -36.89
CA LYS A 63 -9.59 -20.43 -36.10
C LYS A 63 -8.45 -21.19 -36.77
N CYS A 64 -7.55 -21.72 -35.95
CA CYS A 64 -6.48 -22.60 -36.41
C CYS A 64 -6.60 -23.95 -35.69
N THR A 65 -6.61 -25.03 -36.46
CA THR A 65 -6.54 -26.39 -35.95
C THR A 65 -5.24 -27.02 -36.43
N LEU A 66 -4.38 -27.36 -35.47
CA LEU A 66 -3.10 -28.00 -35.71
C LEU A 66 -3.27 -29.52 -35.57
N THR A 67 -2.95 -30.27 -36.62
CA THR A 67 -2.85 -31.73 -36.59
C THR A 67 -1.37 -32.15 -36.61
N GLU A 68 -1.08 -33.44 -36.42
CA GLU A 68 0.30 -33.94 -36.44
C GLU A 68 0.97 -33.76 -37.82
N GLU A 69 0.19 -33.80 -38.90
CA GLU A 69 0.68 -33.76 -40.28
C GLU A 69 0.38 -32.44 -41.01
N GLU A 70 -0.67 -31.71 -40.62
CA GLU A 70 -1.12 -30.52 -41.34
C GLU A 70 -1.63 -29.41 -40.39
N ALA A 71 -1.44 -28.16 -40.80
CA ALA A 71 -2.03 -26.98 -40.16
C ALA A 71 -3.20 -26.48 -41.02
N ILE A 72 -4.41 -26.55 -40.45
CA ILE A 72 -5.64 -26.06 -41.10
C ILE A 72 -6.02 -24.72 -40.48
N VAL A 73 -5.95 -23.66 -41.27
CA VAL A 73 -6.25 -22.28 -40.86
C VAL A 73 -7.53 -21.82 -41.53
N ALA A 74 -8.58 -21.58 -40.75
CA ALA A 74 -9.86 -21.04 -41.19
C ALA A 74 -9.91 -19.53 -40.90
N LEU A 75 -9.71 -18.73 -41.94
CA LEU A 75 -9.63 -17.28 -41.91
C LEU A 75 -11.00 -16.67 -42.22
N HIS A 76 -11.55 -15.85 -41.31
CA HIS A 76 -12.85 -15.22 -41.51
C HIS A 76 -12.75 -13.95 -42.38
N LYS A 77 -13.51 -13.91 -43.48
CA LYS A 77 -13.51 -12.78 -44.42
C LYS A 77 -14.16 -11.55 -43.78
N THR A 78 -13.58 -10.37 -43.98
CA THR A 78 -14.24 -9.10 -43.62
C THR A 78 -15.52 -8.84 -44.42
N ASN A 79 -15.51 -9.19 -45.70
CA ASN A 79 -16.68 -9.11 -46.59
C ASN A 79 -17.23 -10.52 -46.84
N THR A 80 -18.21 -10.92 -46.02
CA THR A 80 -18.97 -12.15 -46.23
C THR A 80 -19.75 -12.04 -47.54
N ASN A 81 -19.69 -13.08 -48.39
CA ASN A 81 -20.26 -13.17 -49.76
C ASN A 81 -19.37 -12.72 -50.94
N LEU A 82 -18.13 -12.29 -50.71
CA LEU A 82 -17.20 -12.03 -51.81
C LEU A 82 -16.33 -13.27 -52.09
N GLU A 83 -16.45 -13.81 -53.30
CA GLU A 83 -15.57 -14.89 -53.77
C GLU A 83 -14.22 -14.32 -54.18
N TRP A 84 -13.15 -14.89 -53.62
CA TRP A 84 -11.79 -14.47 -53.92
C TRP A 84 -11.35 -15.15 -55.23
N PRO A 85 -10.99 -14.39 -56.28
CA PRO A 85 -10.54 -14.98 -57.53
C PRO A 85 -9.18 -15.68 -57.35
N THR A 86 -8.35 -15.18 -56.43
CA THR A 86 -7.05 -15.72 -56.06
C THR A 86 -6.84 -15.61 -54.55
N LEU A 87 -6.03 -16.49 -53.97
CA LEU A 87 -5.67 -16.39 -52.55
C LEU A 87 -4.75 -15.19 -52.29
N GLU A 88 -3.74 -15.03 -53.15
CA GLU A 88 -2.76 -13.94 -53.09
C GLU A 88 -3.05 -12.86 -54.14
N VAL A 89 -2.64 -11.63 -53.86
CA VAL A 89 -2.60 -10.56 -54.87
C VAL A 89 -1.53 -10.90 -55.93
N GLN A 90 -1.89 -10.86 -57.22
CA GLN A 90 -0.97 -11.18 -58.32
C GLN A 90 0.00 -10.01 -58.63
N ASP A 91 1.19 -10.32 -59.16
CA ASP A 91 2.20 -9.37 -59.67
C ASP A 91 2.70 -8.28 -58.70
N ILE A 92 2.96 -8.67 -57.44
CA ILE A 92 3.46 -7.76 -56.40
C ILE A 92 4.99 -7.58 -56.49
N ASN A 93 5.46 -6.33 -56.57
CA ASN A 93 6.89 -5.99 -56.45
C ASN A 93 7.43 -6.35 -55.04
N ASN A 94 8.71 -6.75 -54.96
CA ASN A 94 9.37 -7.08 -53.69
C ASN A 94 9.33 -5.95 -52.66
N ASP A 95 9.34 -4.69 -53.11
CA ASP A 95 9.23 -3.53 -52.21
C ASP A 95 7.84 -3.43 -51.58
N PHE A 96 6.77 -3.66 -52.36
CA PHE A 96 5.40 -3.67 -51.83
C PHE A 96 5.19 -4.81 -50.83
N LYS A 97 5.81 -5.98 -51.04
CA LYS A 97 5.79 -7.08 -50.04
C LYS A 97 6.47 -6.68 -48.73
N ARG A 98 7.55 -5.89 -48.80
CA ARG A 98 8.21 -5.37 -47.59
C ARG A 98 7.32 -4.35 -46.89
N ASP A 99 6.69 -3.43 -47.62
CA ASP A 99 5.81 -2.41 -47.06
C ASP A 99 4.55 -3.01 -46.43
N CYS A 100 3.95 -4.02 -47.07
CA CYS A 100 2.81 -4.72 -46.49
C CYS A 100 3.20 -5.46 -45.20
N ARG A 101 4.40 -6.06 -45.15
CA ARG A 101 4.91 -6.70 -43.93
C ARG A 101 5.16 -5.70 -42.81
N THR A 102 5.76 -4.55 -43.11
CA THR A 102 6.03 -3.53 -42.09
C THR A 102 4.73 -2.94 -41.54
N GLN A 103 3.75 -2.67 -42.40
CA GLN A 103 2.42 -2.19 -41.98
C GLN A 103 1.70 -3.22 -41.10
N ALA A 104 1.70 -4.50 -41.48
CA ALA A 104 1.11 -5.58 -40.69
C ALA A 104 1.76 -5.71 -39.30
N LEU A 105 3.09 -5.62 -39.21
CA LEU A 105 3.80 -5.66 -37.94
C LEU A 105 3.52 -4.43 -37.08
N GLU A 106 3.49 -3.24 -37.68
CA GLU A 106 3.17 -2.00 -36.96
C GLU A 106 1.73 -2.03 -36.41
N HIS A 107 0.77 -2.52 -37.20
CA HIS A 107 -0.63 -2.66 -36.76
C HIS A 107 -0.75 -3.68 -35.62
N ALA A 108 -0.09 -4.83 -35.72
CA ALA A 108 -0.07 -5.84 -34.67
C ALA A 108 0.54 -5.29 -33.36
N GLN A 109 1.60 -4.48 -33.47
CA GLN A 109 2.20 -3.83 -32.32
C GLN A 109 1.23 -2.84 -31.67
N LYS A 110 0.56 -1.99 -32.45
CA LYS A 110 -0.46 -1.05 -31.93
C LYS A 110 -1.59 -1.76 -31.21
N LEU A 111 -2.15 -2.82 -31.80
CA LEU A 111 -3.20 -3.62 -31.15
C LEU A 111 -2.70 -4.31 -29.87
N ALA A 112 -1.46 -4.79 -29.85
CA ALA A 112 -0.87 -5.37 -28.65
C ALA A 112 -0.71 -4.32 -27.54
N GLU A 113 -0.22 -3.12 -27.87
CA GLU A 113 -0.08 -2.00 -26.93
C GLU A 113 -1.44 -1.55 -26.37
N GLU A 114 -2.46 -1.41 -27.21
CA GLU A 114 -3.83 -1.09 -26.78
C GLU A 114 -4.42 -2.17 -25.85
N ASN A 115 -4.25 -3.45 -26.21
CA ASN A 115 -4.69 -4.56 -25.39
C ASN A 115 -3.95 -4.61 -24.04
N MET A 116 -2.65 -4.31 -24.01
CA MET A 116 -1.87 -4.20 -22.78
C MET A 116 -2.37 -3.04 -21.92
N LYS A 117 -2.64 -1.88 -22.53
CA LYS A 117 -3.19 -0.71 -21.85
C LYS A 117 -4.55 -1.00 -21.23
N LEU A 118 -5.49 -1.58 -21.99
CA LEU A 118 -6.81 -1.98 -21.49
C LEU A 118 -6.74 -2.99 -20.34
N LYS A 119 -5.84 -3.98 -20.43
CA LYS A 119 -5.59 -4.94 -19.33
C LYS A 119 -5.06 -4.23 -18.08
N SER A 120 -4.13 -3.28 -18.25
CA SER A 120 -3.55 -2.52 -17.15
C SER A 120 -4.61 -1.62 -16.48
N GLU A 121 -5.45 -0.95 -17.25
CA GLU A 121 -6.53 -0.09 -16.77
C GLU A 121 -7.60 -0.91 -16.03
N LYS A 122 -7.99 -2.06 -16.59
CA LYS A 122 -8.90 -3.00 -15.93
C LYS A 122 -8.31 -3.48 -14.59
N ARG A 123 -7.02 -3.81 -14.55
CA ARG A 123 -6.34 -4.23 -13.31
C ARG A 123 -6.35 -3.12 -12.26
N GLN A 124 -6.02 -1.89 -12.64
CA GLN A 124 -6.04 -0.73 -11.73
C GLN A 124 -7.45 -0.44 -11.22
N TYR A 125 -8.45 -0.53 -12.08
CA TYR A 125 -9.85 -0.35 -11.71
C TYR A 125 -10.29 -1.39 -10.66
N LEU A 126 -10.02 -2.67 -10.90
CA LEU A 126 -10.36 -3.75 -9.96
C LEU A 126 -9.62 -3.61 -8.63
N GLN A 127 -8.36 -3.18 -8.65
CA GLN A 127 -7.59 -2.93 -7.43
C GLN A 127 -8.18 -1.78 -6.60
N LYS A 128 -8.61 -0.68 -7.24
CA LYS A 128 -9.26 0.44 -6.56
C LYS A 128 -10.61 0.05 -5.96
N GLU A 129 -11.41 -0.69 -6.72
CA GLU A 129 -12.72 -1.18 -6.25
C GLU A 129 -12.55 -2.09 -5.03
N ALA A 130 -11.57 -2.99 -5.07
CA ALA A 130 -11.25 -3.87 -3.95
C ALA A 130 -10.79 -3.13 -2.68
N VAL A 131 -9.91 -2.13 -2.81
CA VAL A 131 -9.48 -1.31 -1.67
C VAL A 131 -10.66 -0.57 -1.05
N LYS A 132 -11.57 -0.05 -1.89
CA LYS A 132 -12.79 0.64 -1.43
C LYS A 132 -13.70 -0.29 -0.62
N GLU A 133 -13.92 -1.52 -1.09
CA GLU A 133 -14.70 -2.53 -0.35
C GLU A 133 -14.04 -2.87 0.99
N GLN A 134 -12.72 -3.08 1.00
CA GLN A 134 -11.98 -3.38 2.23
C GLN A 134 -12.06 -2.24 3.27
N ILE A 135 -11.97 -0.98 2.83
CA ILE A 135 -12.17 0.18 3.70
C ILE A 135 -13.59 0.17 4.27
N SER A 136 -14.61 -0.04 3.44
CA SER A 136 -16.01 -0.09 3.89
C SER A 136 -16.23 -1.14 4.98
N VAL A 137 -15.66 -2.33 4.83
CA VAL A 137 -15.74 -3.41 5.83
C VAL A 137 -15.03 -2.99 7.13
N ASN A 138 -13.81 -2.45 7.04
CA ASN A 138 -13.04 -2.02 8.21
C ASN A 138 -13.74 -0.86 8.96
N THR A 139 -14.31 0.10 8.25
CA THR A 139 -15.07 1.20 8.86
C THR A 139 -16.30 0.67 9.60
N ALA A 140 -17.02 -0.29 9.01
CA ALA A 140 -18.17 -0.91 9.66
C ALA A 140 -17.79 -1.70 10.93
N THR A 141 -16.63 -2.37 10.95
CA THR A 141 -16.15 -3.08 12.14
C THR A 141 -15.69 -2.13 13.24
N LEU A 142 -14.97 -1.06 12.90
CA LEU A 142 -14.57 -0.02 13.87
C LEU A 142 -15.78 0.64 14.52
N ASN A 143 -16.77 1.04 13.72
CA ASN A 143 -18.01 1.64 14.24
C ASN A 143 -18.75 0.70 15.21
N LYS A 144 -18.73 -0.61 14.97
CA LYS A 144 -19.29 -1.61 15.91
C LYS A 144 -18.50 -1.67 17.22
N ILE A 145 -17.17 -1.67 17.16
CA ILE A 145 -16.30 -1.71 18.34
C ILE A 145 -16.52 -0.46 19.20
N ASP A 146 -16.58 0.71 18.57
CA ASP A 146 -16.78 1.97 19.30
C ASP A 146 -18.19 2.04 19.92
N ALA A 147 -19.22 1.56 19.23
CA ALA A 147 -20.56 1.42 19.80
C ALA A 147 -20.59 0.51 21.04
N ILE A 148 -19.84 -0.60 21.03
CA ILE A 148 -19.72 -1.50 22.18
C ILE A 148 -18.98 -0.81 23.34
N ARG A 149 -17.86 -0.13 23.06
CA ARG A 149 -17.08 0.61 24.08
C ARG A 149 -17.93 1.70 24.74
N ASP A 150 -18.69 2.44 23.94
CA ASP A 150 -19.57 3.50 24.45
C ASP A 150 -20.74 2.92 25.25
N ALA A 151 -21.26 1.74 24.90
CA ALA A 151 -22.25 1.03 25.71
C ALA A 151 -21.67 0.62 27.07
N HIS A 152 -20.50 -0.02 27.10
CA HIS A 152 -19.84 -0.40 28.35
C HIS A 152 -19.49 0.81 29.21
N ARG A 153 -19.04 1.92 28.61
CA ARG A 153 -18.78 3.17 29.34
C ARG A 153 -20.06 3.69 30.00
N ARG A 154 -21.20 3.66 29.29
CA ARG A 154 -22.49 4.07 29.87
C ARG A 154 -22.93 3.18 31.01
N GLU A 155 -22.81 1.86 30.86
CA GLU A 155 -23.15 0.90 31.94
C GLU A 155 -22.29 1.13 33.18
N ALA A 156 -20.97 1.30 33.02
CA ALA A 156 -20.08 1.58 34.15
C ALA A 156 -20.38 2.91 34.84
N MET A 157 -20.74 3.96 34.08
CA MET A 157 -21.16 5.24 34.67
C MET A 157 -22.49 5.10 35.42
N GLN A 158 -23.43 4.31 34.90
CA GLN A 158 -24.70 4.04 35.56
C GLN A 158 -24.49 3.23 36.85
N GLU A 159 -23.66 2.19 36.83
CA GLU A 159 -23.31 1.42 38.02
C GLU A 159 -22.62 2.29 39.09
N PHE A 160 -21.75 3.20 38.67
CA PHE A 160 -21.13 4.18 39.57
C PHE A 160 -22.17 5.11 40.20
N GLU A 161 -23.12 5.62 39.43
CA GLU A 161 -24.19 6.49 39.93
C GLU A 161 -25.17 5.75 40.85
N ASP A 162 -25.48 4.49 40.54
CA ASP A 162 -26.31 3.60 41.37
C ASP A 162 -25.60 3.28 42.70
N TRP A 163 -24.29 2.99 42.67
CA TRP A 163 -23.48 2.79 43.87
C TRP A 163 -23.44 4.05 44.71
N ARG A 164 -23.20 5.20 44.07
CA ARG A 164 -23.16 6.50 44.73
C ARG A 164 -24.48 6.82 45.41
N SER A 165 -25.60 6.64 44.71
CA SER A 165 -26.95 6.83 45.26
C SER A 165 -27.19 5.94 46.48
N LYS A 166 -26.78 4.66 46.42
CA LYS A 166 -26.91 3.72 47.55
C LYS A 166 -25.98 4.06 48.72
N ALA A 167 -24.79 4.62 48.46
CA ALA A 167 -23.78 4.95 49.47
C ALA A 167 -23.99 6.33 50.12
N GLU A 168 -24.56 7.30 49.41
CA GLU A 168 -24.90 8.63 49.95
C GLU A 168 -26.16 8.60 50.84
N LEU A 169 -27.14 7.73 50.55
CA LEU A 169 -28.38 7.58 51.34
C LEU A 169 -28.18 7.27 52.84
N PRO A 170 -27.25 6.40 53.28
CA PRO A 170 -27.02 6.17 54.71
C PRO A 170 -26.26 7.31 55.41
N PHE A 171 -25.45 8.11 54.71
CA PHE A 171 -24.64 9.18 55.31
C PHE A 171 -25.41 10.50 55.49
N LEU A 172 -26.37 10.81 54.62
CA LEU A 172 -27.08 12.09 54.60
C LEU A 172 -28.46 12.07 55.27
N SER A 173 -28.91 10.93 55.80
CA SER A 173 -30.25 10.79 56.42
C SER A 173 -30.51 11.74 57.60
N ASN A 174 -29.47 12.34 58.20
CA ASN A 174 -29.57 13.26 59.35
C ASN A 174 -28.90 14.64 59.12
N VAL A 175 -28.58 15.03 57.89
CA VAL A 175 -27.91 16.32 57.61
C VAL A 175 -28.75 17.15 56.64
N GLU A 176 -29.43 18.17 57.16
CA GLU A 176 -29.97 19.26 56.34
C GLU A 176 -28.82 20.18 55.91
N GLY A 177 -28.44 20.10 54.63
CA GLY A 177 -27.44 20.98 54.02
C GLY A 177 -27.70 21.14 52.53
N GLU A 178 -27.57 22.36 52.03
CA GLU A 178 -27.73 22.69 50.60
C GLU A 178 -26.69 21.94 49.75
N ILE A 179 -27.17 21.32 48.67
CA ILE A 179 -26.37 20.54 47.72
C ILE A 179 -25.40 21.49 47.00
N GLN A 180 -24.10 21.27 47.20
CA GLN A 180 -23.07 22.11 46.60
C GLN A 180 -22.88 21.75 45.11
N GLU A 181 -23.26 22.65 44.19
CA GLU A 181 -23.24 22.49 42.72
C GLU A 181 -21.83 22.42 42.07
N ASN A 182 -20.79 22.02 42.80
CA ASN A 182 -19.42 22.06 42.29
C ASN A 182 -18.96 20.72 41.72
N ARG A 183 -19.67 20.17 40.71
CA ARG A 183 -19.15 19.12 39.83
C ARG A 183 -19.69 19.35 38.42
N LYS A 184 -18.80 19.54 37.43
CA LYS A 184 -19.15 19.75 36.02
C LYS A 184 -20.22 18.74 35.58
N ALA A 185 -21.45 19.22 35.44
CA ALA A 185 -22.57 18.40 34.99
C ALA A 185 -22.24 17.75 33.65
N TYR A 186 -22.64 16.48 33.50
CA TYR A 186 -22.61 15.78 32.22
C TYR A 186 -23.28 16.66 31.15
N LYS A 187 -22.51 17.02 30.11
CA LYS A 187 -23.06 17.74 28.96
C LYS A 187 -23.52 16.70 27.95
N PRO A 188 -24.83 16.63 27.62
CA PRO A 188 -25.33 15.66 26.65
C PRO A 188 -24.64 15.86 25.29
N PRO A 189 -24.54 14.78 24.48
CA PRO A 189 -23.90 14.84 23.17
C PRO A 189 -24.55 15.92 22.29
N LEU A 190 -23.72 16.59 21.50
CA LEU A 190 -24.15 17.68 20.63
C LEU A 190 -24.70 17.12 19.31
N LYS A 191 -25.87 17.61 18.90
CA LYS A 191 -26.43 17.40 17.57
C LYS A 191 -25.97 18.54 16.66
N TRP A 192 -25.26 18.20 15.60
CA TRP A 192 -24.80 19.13 14.58
C TRP A 192 -25.88 19.31 13.52
N PHE A 193 -26.17 20.54 13.13
CA PHE A 193 -27.14 20.86 12.08
C PHE A 193 -26.67 22.08 11.28
N LYS A 194 -27.17 22.23 10.06
CA LYS A 194 -26.95 23.43 9.25
C LYS A 194 -28.15 24.35 9.39
N ASP A 195 -27.89 25.62 9.63
CA ASP A 195 -28.94 26.65 9.71
C ASP A 195 -29.47 27.01 8.30
N ASN A 196 -30.49 27.87 8.22
CA ASN A 196 -31.05 28.31 6.93
C ASN A 196 -30.02 28.99 6.00
N ASP A 197 -28.93 29.51 6.57
CA ASP A 197 -27.80 30.10 5.84
C ASP A 197 -26.66 29.09 5.54
N ASN A 198 -26.93 27.78 5.69
CA ASN A 198 -26.01 26.67 5.39
C ASN A 198 -24.73 26.60 6.27
N VAL A 199 -24.70 27.34 7.38
CA VAL A 199 -23.61 27.35 8.38
C VAL A 199 -23.81 26.24 9.41
N LEU A 200 -22.74 25.49 9.70
CA LEU A 200 -22.77 24.37 10.64
C LEU A 200 -22.79 24.86 12.10
N LYS A 201 -23.84 24.53 12.84
CA LYS A 201 -24.02 24.84 14.27
C LYS A 201 -24.25 23.56 15.09
N SER A 202 -24.08 23.65 16.41
CA SER A 202 -24.33 22.53 17.32
C SER A 202 -25.25 22.93 18.48
N ARG A 203 -26.11 22.01 18.92
CA ARG A 203 -26.94 22.15 20.13
C ARG A 203 -26.93 20.85 20.96
N PRO A 204 -27.07 20.91 22.30
CA PRO A 204 -27.22 19.72 23.13
C PRO A 204 -28.48 18.93 22.73
N MET A 205 -28.36 17.60 22.69
CA MET A 205 -29.46 16.70 22.36
C MET A 205 -30.39 16.52 23.56
N THR A 206 -31.71 16.57 23.35
CA THR A 206 -32.71 16.39 24.43
C THR A 206 -32.89 14.91 24.79
N GLU A 207 -33.25 14.59 26.05
CA GLU A 207 -33.41 13.20 26.53
C GLU A 207 -34.36 12.35 25.68
N GLN A 208 -35.44 12.94 25.17
CA GLN A 208 -36.37 12.26 24.25
C GLN A 208 -35.74 11.96 22.87
N GLU A 209 -34.83 12.79 22.37
CA GLU A 209 -34.08 12.52 21.11
C GLU A 209 -33.06 11.39 21.32
N ILE A 210 -32.43 11.33 22.49
CA ILE A 210 -31.48 10.28 22.88
C ILE A 210 -32.20 8.93 23.04
N PHE A 211 -33.37 8.94 23.69
CA PHE A 211 -34.18 7.74 23.91
C PHE A 211 -34.87 7.26 22.62
N ASN A 212 -35.37 8.18 21.79
CA ASN A 212 -35.97 7.83 20.50
C ASN A 212 -34.93 7.28 19.52
N GLY A 213 -33.67 7.75 19.53
CA GLY A 213 -32.60 7.15 18.71
C GLY A 213 -32.39 5.66 18.96
N SER A 214 -32.66 5.18 20.18
CA SER A 214 -32.67 3.75 20.56
C SER A 214 -33.88 2.99 20.00
N ASN A 215 -35.06 3.64 19.94
CA ASN A 215 -36.30 3.05 19.42
C ASN A 215 -36.41 3.11 17.89
N THR A 216 -35.86 4.13 17.21
CA THR A 216 -35.79 4.20 15.74
C THR A 216 -34.96 3.04 15.18
N ILE A 217 -33.96 2.54 15.94
CA ILE A 217 -33.16 1.36 15.58
C ILE A 217 -33.98 0.06 15.67
N LYS A 218 -35.04 0.01 16.49
CA LYS A 218 -35.97 -1.13 16.57
C LYS A 218 -37.04 -1.10 15.48
N GLU A 219 -37.56 0.08 15.09
CA GLU A 219 -38.51 0.19 13.97
C GLU A 219 -37.87 0.00 12.59
N PHE A 220 -36.60 0.39 12.40
CA PHE A 220 -35.87 0.09 11.16
C PHE A 220 -35.62 -1.42 10.97
N LYS A 221 -35.54 -2.19 12.07
CA LYS A 221 -35.45 -3.66 12.01
C LYS A 221 -36.76 -4.33 11.62
N SER A 222 -37.93 -3.77 11.95
CA SER A 222 -39.22 -4.37 11.60
C SER A 222 -39.70 -4.01 10.18
N LYS A 223 -39.39 -2.82 9.66
CA LYS A 223 -39.68 -2.46 8.26
C LYS A 223 -38.77 -3.16 7.23
N ALA A 224 -37.54 -3.52 7.60
CA ALA A 224 -36.64 -4.27 6.73
C ALA A 224 -37.11 -5.72 6.47
N VAL A 225 -37.85 -6.32 7.42
CA VAL A 225 -38.33 -7.71 7.32
C VAL A 225 -39.57 -7.84 6.42
N ASN A 226 -40.40 -6.79 6.28
CA ASN A 226 -41.57 -6.83 5.38
C ASN A 226 -41.26 -6.53 3.92
N ASN A 227 -40.13 -5.89 3.59
CA ASN A 227 -39.72 -5.68 2.19
C ASN A 227 -39.01 -6.89 1.57
N GLN A 228 -38.65 -7.91 2.35
CA GLN A 228 -38.08 -9.16 1.82
C GLN A 228 -39.12 -10.12 1.24
N LYS A 229 -40.42 -9.94 1.52
CA LYS A 229 -41.50 -10.73 0.90
C LYS A 229 -42.03 -10.17 -0.42
N VAL A 230 -41.68 -8.92 -0.77
CA VAL A 230 -42.12 -8.29 -2.03
C VAL A 230 -41.12 -8.52 -3.18
N ILE A 231 -39.87 -8.89 -2.86
CA ILE A 231 -38.81 -9.10 -3.87
C ILE A 231 -38.82 -10.53 -4.44
N GLU A 232 -39.49 -11.48 -3.78
CA GLU A 232 -39.60 -12.87 -4.23
C GLU A 232 -40.58 -13.08 -5.40
N VAL A 233 -41.27 -12.02 -5.86
CA VAL A 233 -42.22 -12.08 -7.00
C VAL A 233 -41.65 -11.44 -8.28
N GLN A 234 -40.44 -10.87 -8.25
CA GLN A 234 -39.83 -10.20 -9.43
C GLN A 234 -38.54 -10.87 -9.94
N SER A 235 -38.21 -12.08 -9.49
CA SER A 235 -37.14 -12.91 -10.07
C SER A 235 -37.68 -14.05 -10.93
N VAL A 236 -38.67 -13.75 -11.78
CA VAL A 236 -39.02 -14.59 -12.93
C VAL A 236 -38.67 -13.78 -14.18
N ASN A 237 -37.88 -14.39 -15.06
CA ASN A 237 -37.27 -13.86 -16.29
C ASN A 237 -36.01 -13.02 -16.10
N ILE A 238 -34.85 -13.67 -16.16
CA ILE A 238 -33.91 -13.61 -17.30
C ILE A 238 -32.91 -14.75 -17.07
N ASN A 239 -33.25 -15.93 -17.58
CA ASN A 239 -32.32 -17.02 -17.86
C ASN A 239 -32.35 -17.20 -19.37
N GLN A 240 -31.32 -16.76 -20.07
CA GLN A 240 -30.94 -17.30 -21.38
C GLN A 240 -29.54 -16.82 -21.75
N GLU A 241 -28.81 -17.76 -22.35
CA GLU A 241 -27.46 -17.68 -22.96
C GLU A 241 -26.28 -17.91 -22.01
N SER A 242 -25.35 -18.82 -22.27
CA SER A 242 -25.30 -20.08 -23.04
C SER A 242 -23.97 -20.72 -22.63
N ASN A 243 -24.02 -21.97 -22.18
CA ASN A 243 -22.86 -22.77 -21.79
C ASN A 243 -21.91 -23.00 -22.98
N LEU A 244 -20.62 -22.78 -22.74
CA LEU A 244 -19.53 -23.46 -23.47
C LEU A 244 -18.65 -24.14 -22.43
N GLN A 245 -18.92 -25.43 -22.24
CA GLN A 245 -18.06 -26.37 -21.55
C GLN A 245 -16.87 -26.71 -22.46
N ILE A 246 -15.66 -26.67 -21.91
CA ILE A 246 -14.53 -27.42 -22.44
C ILE A 246 -14.09 -28.34 -21.31
N GLU A 247 -14.33 -29.64 -21.52
CA GLU A 247 -13.77 -30.72 -20.73
C GLU A 247 -12.27 -30.86 -21.03
N VAL A 248 -11.43 -30.84 -20.00
CA VAL A 248 -10.13 -31.52 -20.07
C VAL A 248 -9.99 -32.36 -18.80
N SER A 249 -9.83 -33.65 -19.05
CA SER A 249 -9.63 -34.72 -18.10
C SER A 249 -8.24 -34.65 -17.47
N ASP A 250 -8.17 -34.39 -16.16
CA ASP A 250 -6.96 -34.68 -15.37
C ASP A 250 -7.24 -35.81 -14.39
N LYS A 251 -6.42 -36.87 -14.53
CA LYS A 251 -6.45 -38.08 -13.72
C LYS A 251 -6.10 -37.75 -12.27
N ARG A 252 -6.92 -38.26 -11.35
CA ARG A 252 -6.65 -38.30 -9.92
C ARG A 252 -5.80 -39.53 -9.60
N ASP A 253 -4.79 -39.35 -8.77
CA ASP A 253 -4.28 -40.37 -7.86
C ASP A 253 -4.18 -39.75 -6.47
N ASP A 254 -5.04 -40.24 -5.55
CA ASP A 254 -4.99 -40.00 -4.11
C ASP A 254 -3.98 -40.99 -3.48
N SER A 255 -3.13 -40.60 -2.53
CA SER A 255 -3.29 -40.83 -1.06
C SER A 255 -1.88 -40.77 -0.38
N PRO A 256 -1.72 -40.84 0.96
CA PRO A 256 -2.08 -39.86 2.00
C PRO A 256 -0.92 -39.59 3.01
N THR A 257 -1.20 -38.81 4.07
CA THR A 257 -0.39 -38.54 5.29
C THR A 257 0.70 -37.46 5.15
N ASN A 258 1.04 -36.61 6.13
CA ASN A 258 0.82 -36.62 7.58
C ASN A 258 0.86 -35.17 8.11
N LYS A 259 0.17 -34.92 9.23
CA LYS A 259 0.19 -33.67 9.99
C LYS A 259 1.61 -33.35 10.47
N ASN A 260 2.01 -32.08 10.44
CA ASN A 260 2.58 -31.40 11.61
C ASN A 260 2.68 -29.88 11.40
N ASN A 261 2.22 -29.17 12.42
CA ASN A 261 2.25 -27.72 12.57
C ASN A 261 3.68 -27.21 12.71
N THR A 262 4.04 -26.13 12.00
CA THR A 262 5.01 -25.14 12.50
C THR A 262 4.62 -23.74 12.01
N SER A 263 4.45 -22.86 12.99
CA SER A 263 4.33 -21.40 12.90
C SER A 263 5.61 -20.78 12.32
N CYS A 264 5.52 -19.88 11.35
CA CYS A 264 6.00 -18.48 11.46
C CYS A 264 5.78 -17.74 10.14
N SER A 265 5.03 -16.64 10.23
CA SER A 265 5.07 -15.40 9.44
C SER A 265 5.70 -15.45 8.03
N GLN A 266 4.85 -15.64 7.04
CA GLN A 266 5.09 -15.19 5.66
C GLN A 266 4.09 -14.05 5.37
N ASP A 267 4.49 -12.82 5.66
CA ASP A 267 3.86 -11.62 5.09
C ASP A 267 4.55 -11.28 3.77
N SER A 268 4.59 -12.25 2.87
CA SER A 268 5.00 -12.06 1.49
C SER A 268 4.08 -12.88 0.59
N ASP A 269 3.43 -12.16 -0.32
CA ASP A 269 2.76 -12.64 -1.52
C ASP A 269 1.28 -13.02 -1.39
N SER A 270 0.42 -12.00 -1.55
CA SER A 270 -0.99 -12.20 -1.95
C SER A 270 -1.42 -11.42 -3.20
N ASP A 271 -0.47 -10.77 -3.90
CA ASP A 271 -0.77 -10.10 -5.17
C ASP A 271 -1.03 -11.09 -6.31
N SER A 272 -0.61 -12.35 -6.18
CA SER A 272 -0.79 -13.38 -7.23
C SER A 272 -2.25 -13.83 -7.40
N ASP A 273 -3.03 -13.85 -6.32
CA ASP A 273 -4.43 -14.33 -6.35
C ASP A 273 -5.41 -13.24 -6.82
N ILE A 274 -5.15 -11.97 -6.49
CA ILE A 274 -5.92 -10.83 -7.00
C ILE A 274 -5.73 -10.72 -8.52
N VAL A 275 -4.51 -10.99 -9.02
CA VAL A 275 -4.17 -10.94 -10.45
C VAL A 275 -4.88 -12.02 -11.27
N LYS A 276 -5.26 -13.14 -10.65
CA LYS A 276 -6.03 -14.21 -11.32
C LYS A 276 -7.53 -13.96 -11.37
N ALA A 277 -8.04 -13.01 -10.59
CA ALA A 277 -9.48 -12.75 -10.52
C ALA A 277 -9.96 -11.91 -11.71
N THR A 278 -10.84 -12.51 -12.53
CA THR A 278 -11.31 -11.90 -13.78
C THR A 278 -12.61 -11.12 -13.62
N ASN A 279 -13.39 -11.41 -12.56
CA ASN A 279 -14.72 -10.89 -12.30
C ASN A 279 -14.91 -10.48 -10.81
N LYS A 280 -15.85 -9.55 -10.56
CA LYS A 280 -16.16 -9.03 -9.20
C LYS A 280 -16.52 -10.13 -8.19
N LYS A 281 -17.25 -11.15 -8.63
CA LYS A 281 -17.59 -12.31 -7.77
C LYS A 281 -16.35 -13.09 -7.34
N ASP A 282 -15.36 -13.23 -8.21
CA ASP A 282 -14.13 -13.97 -7.89
C ASP A 282 -13.21 -13.14 -6.98
N LEU A 283 -13.17 -11.81 -7.17
CA LEU A 283 -12.55 -10.88 -6.22
C LEU A 283 -13.16 -11.01 -4.83
N SER A 284 -14.49 -10.97 -4.71
CA SER A 284 -15.17 -11.10 -3.41
C SER A 284 -14.81 -12.41 -2.70
N LYS A 285 -14.73 -13.53 -3.42
CA LYS A 285 -14.30 -14.83 -2.88
C LYS A 285 -12.84 -14.85 -2.44
N VAL A 286 -11.94 -14.20 -3.19
CA VAL A 286 -10.53 -14.06 -2.80
C VAL A 286 -10.42 -13.27 -1.50
N TYR A 287 -11.18 -12.18 -1.36
CA TYR A 287 -11.19 -11.37 -0.14
C TYR A 287 -11.81 -12.09 1.06
N GLU A 288 -12.92 -12.80 0.88
CA GLU A 288 -13.50 -13.66 1.94
C GLU A 288 -12.49 -14.70 2.44
N LYS A 289 -11.69 -15.26 1.53
CA LYS A 289 -10.65 -16.24 1.85
C LYS A 289 -9.46 -15.59 2.60
N GLN A 290 -9.09 -14.37 2.24
CA GLN A 290 -8.03 -13.62 2.94
C GLN A 290 -8.48 -13.10 4.32
N GLN A 291 -9.73 -12.67 4.48
CA GLN A 291 -10.27 -12.25 5.78
C GLN A 291 -10.27 -13.39 6.81
N LYS A 292 -10.58 -14.63 6.39
CA LYS A 292 -10.51 -15.83 7.24
C LYS A 292 -9.09 -16.15 7.74
N ARG A 293 -8.04 -15.59 7.11
CA ARG A 293 -6.63 -15.86 7.44
C ARG A 293 -5.97 -14.81 8.34
N ARG A 294 -6.64 -13.69 8.66
CA ARG A 294 -6.06 -12.65 9.53
C ARG A 294 -6.00 -13.14 10.98
N PRO A 295 -4.81 -13.27 11.59
CA PRO A 295 -4.68 -13.69 12.98
C PRO A 295 -5.41 -12.69 13.91
N GLY A 296 -6.19 -13.20 14.86
CA GLY A 296 -6.88 -12.36 15.87
C GLY A 296 -8.26 -11.83 15.46
N LEU A 297 -8.70 -12.02 14.22
CA LEU A 297 -10.05 -11.62 13.79
C LEU A 297 -11.14 -12.42 14.52
N GLU A 298 -10.89 -13.69 14.79
CA GLU A 298 -11.77 -14.56 15.59
C GLU A 298 -11.90 -14.06 17.05
N ALA A 299 -10.84 -13.50 17.63
CA ALA A 299 -10.88 -12.90 18.97
C ALA A 299 -11.68 -11.60 18.99
N VAL A 300 -11.54 -10.77 17.95
CA VAL A 300 -12.33 -9.54 17.78
C VAL A 300 -13.80 -9.89 17.52
N GLU A 301 -14.08 -10.89 16.69
CA GLU A 301 -15.43 -11.33 16.36
C GLU A 301 -16.11 -12.01 17.57
N ALA A 302 -15.38 -12.81 18.34
CA ALA A 302 -15.85 -13.34 19.62
C ALA A 302 -16.15 -12.23 20.64
N ALA A 303 -15.32 -11.18 20.71
CA ALA A 303 -15.58 -10.01 21.55
C ALA A 303 -16.84 -9.25 21.09
N ILE A 304 -17.03 -9.07 19.77
CA ILE A 304 -18.24 -8.45 19.20
C ILE A 304 -19.49 -9.29 19.47
N GLN A 305 -19.37 -10.63 19.47
CA GLN A 305 -20.46 -11.55 19.80
C GLN A 305 -20.73 -11.66 21.32
N GLY A 306 -20.06 -10.86 22.16
CA GLY A 306 -20.24 -10.87 23.61
C GLY A 306 -19.62 -12.07 24.33
N LYS A 307 -18.84 -12.90 23.62
CA LYS A 307 -18.05 -14.00 24.20
C LYS A 307 -16.70 -13.47 24.68
N ILE A 308 -16.74 -12.52 25.61
CA ILE A 308 -15.53 -12.04 26.28
C ILE A 308 -15.10 -13.16 27.25
N LEU A 309 -13.90 -13.70 27.05
CA LEU A 309 -13.24 -14.54 28.05
C LEU A 309 -13.25 -13.75 29.36
N LYS A 310 -14.06 -14.21 30.34
CA LYS A 310 -14.09 -13.65 31.69
C LYS A 310 -12.65 -13.68 32.23
N ARG A 311 -11.96 -12.54 32.21
CA ARG A 311 -10.80 -12.37 33.07
C ARG A 311 -11.35 -12.30 34.47
N ASN A 312 -10.87 -13.21 35.32
CA ASN A 312 -11.24 -13.32 36.72
C ASN A 312 -11.24 -11.92 37.36
N ASN A 313 -12.23 -11.69 38.21
CA ASN A 313 -12.50 -10.41 38.87
C ASN A 313 -11.24 -9.86 39.54
N ILE A 314 -11.13 -8.53 39.57
CA ILE A 314 -10.00 -7.72 40.04
C ILE A 314 -9.49 -8.05 41.46
N PHE A 315 -10.24 -8.82 42.27
CA PHE A 315 -9.95 -9.09 43.68
C PHE A 315 -9.70 -10.57 44.04
N GLU A 316 -9.51 -11.48 43.09
CA GLU A 316 -9.08 -12.84 43.43
C GLU A 316 -7.54 -12.98 43.42
N GLU A 317 -6.97 -13.39 44.55
CA GLU A 317 -5.56 -13.80 44.60
C GLU A 317 -5.34 -15.05 43.73
N PRO A 318 -4.34 -15.04 42.82
CA PRO A 318 -4.14 -16.14 41.88
C PRO A 318 -3.62 -17.39 42.60
N SER A 319 -4.51 -18.34 42.89
CA SER A 319 -4.18 -19.65 43.51
C SER A 319 -3.38 -20.61 42.59
N LYS A 320 -2.93 -20.15 41.43
CA LYS A 320 -1.98 -20.86 40.57
C LYS A 320 -0.78 -19.96 40.27
N SER A 321 0.31 -20.21 40.97
CA SER A 321 1.64 -19.69 40.63
C SER A 321 1.93 -19.98 39.16
N VAL A 322 2.11 -18.93 38.36
CA VAL A 322 2.54 -19.04 36.97
C VAL A 322 3.89 -19.77 36.94
N PRO A 323 4.07 -20.83 36.13
CA PRO A 323 5.35 -21.50 36.05
C PRO A 323 6.41 -20.52 35.54
N LEU A 324 7.59 -20.57 36.15
CA LEU A 324 8.72 -19.72 35.79
C LEU A 324 9.01 -19.79 34.28
N PRO A 325 9.28 -18.66 33.61
CA PRO A 325 9.64 -18.64 32.20
C PRO A 325 10.80 -19.61 31.93
N ARG A 326 10.70 -20.44 30.88
CA ARG A 326 11.82 -21.30 30.47
C ARG A 326 13.05 -20.42 30.21
N LYS A 327 14.20 -20.81 30.76
CA LYS A 327 15.47 -20.11 30.51
C LYS A 327 15.73 -20.08 29.00
N THR A 328 16.04 -18.91 28.47
CA THR A 328 16.32 -18.70 27.05
C THR A 328 17.64 -19.39 26.71
N GLY A 329 17.60 -20.36 25.80
CA GLY A 329 18.79 -20.94 25.18
C GLY A 329 19.08 -20.25 23.86
N THR A 330 20.33 -19.87 23.62
CA THR A 330 20.77 -19.29 22.35
C THR A 330 20.95 -20.43 21.34
N ILE A 331 20.10 -20.49 20.33
CA ILE A 331 20.28 -21.40 19.20
C ILE A 331 21.25 -20.72 18.24
N ASN A 332 22.44 -21.27 18.07
CA ASN A 332 23.36 -20.81 17.04
C ASN A 332 22.85 -21.30 15.68
N VAL A 333 22.17 -20.40 14.96
CA VAL A 333 21.75 -20.64 13.57
C VAL A 333 22.91 -20.26 12.66
N THR A 334 23.60 -21.24 12.12
CA THR A 334 24.59 -21.05 11.05
C THR A 334 23.88 -21.16 9.70
N PHE A 335 23.66 -20.03 9.05
CA PHE A 335 23.11 -20.01 7.70
C PHE A 335 24.19 -20.46 6.72
N SER A 336 23.96 -21.57 6.02
CA SER A 336 24.79 -21.99 4.90
C SER A 336 24.56 -21.06 3.71
N GLU A 337 25.63 -20.46 3.16
CA GLU A 337 25.51 -19.66 1.95
C GLU A 337 24.97 -20.51 0.79
N ARG A 338 23.82 -20.11 0.24
CA ARG A 338 23.19 -20.79 -0.88
C ARG A 338 23.92 -20.41 -2.17
N LYS A 339 24.96 -21.16 -2.55
CA LYS A 339 25.56 -21.06 -3.89
C LYS A 339 24.78 -21.92 -4.87
N PHE A 340 23.76 -21.34 -5.48
CA PHE A 340 23.16 -21.87 -6.71
C PHE A 340 23.87 -21.20 -7.89
N PRO A 341 24.79 -21.88 -8.62
CA PRO A 341 25.27 -21.34 -9.88
C PRO A 341 24.15 -21.55 -10.91
N THR A 342 23.33 -20.52 -11.12
CA THR A 342 22.40 -20.51 -12.25
C THR A 342 23.22 -20.61 -13.54
N PRO A 343 22.90 -21.52 -14.48
CA PRO A 343 23.57 -21.56 -15.78
C PRO A 343 23.56 -20.17 -16.42
N ALA A 344 24.71 -19.65 -16.86
CA ALA A 344 24.89 -18.28 -17.35
C ALA A 344 23.96 -17.88 -18.51
N ARG A 345 23.28 -18.84 -19.12
CA ARG A 345 22.32 -18.67 -20.20
C ARG A 345 20.93 -18.21 -19.72
N GLU A 346 20.58 -18.45 -18.46
CA GLU A 346 19.30 -18.07 -17.83
C GLU A 346 19.49 -17.03 -16.71
N SER A 347 20.71 -16.53 -16.53
CA SER A 347 20.98 -15.58 -15.47
C SER A 347 20.47 -14.18 -15.86
N SER A 348 19.30 -13.79 -15.35
CA SER A 348 18.86 -12.39 -15.23
C SER A 348 19.75 -11.58 -14.28
N HIS A 349 21.01 -11.95 -14.10
CA HIS A 349 21.92 -11.36 -13.13
C HIS A 349 22.14 -9.87 -13.40
N ILE A 350 22.19 -9.47 -14.67
CA ILE A 350 22.30 -8.06 -15.07
C ILE A 350 21.03 -7.30 -14.66
N GLU A 351 19.84 -7.85 -14.95
CA GLU A 351 18.55 -7.24 -14.60
C GLU A 351 18.36 -7.17 -13.07
N GLU A 352 18.77 -8.20 -12.34
CA GLU A 352 18.77 -8.24 -10.88
C GLU A 352 19.73 -7.20 -10.29
N GLN A 353 20.94 -7.08 -10.83
CA GLN A 353 21.90 -6.05 -10.41
C GLN A 353 21.39 -4.65 -10.71
N GLU A 354 20.82 -4.41 -11.89
CA GLU A 354 20.20 -3.13 -12.24
C GLU A 354 19.02 -2.80 -11.32
N TRP A 355 18.19 -3.80 -11.00
CA TRP A 355 17.07 -3.62 -10.07
C TRP A 355 17.57 -3.29 -8.67
N LEU A 356 18.60 -3.99 -8.17
CA LEU A 356 19.25 -3.69 -6.89
C LEU A 356 19.87 -2.29 -6.89
N GLN A 357 20.54 -1.90 -7.98
CA GLN A 357 21.10 -0.55 -8.13
C GLN A 357 19.99 0.52 -8.11
N LYS A 358 18.90 0.33 -8.86
CA LYS A 358 17.73 1.23 -8.86
C LYS A 358 17.12 1.35 -7.46
N GLN A 359 17.05 0.25 -6.71
CA GLN A 359 16.60 0.29 -5.33
C GLN A 359 17.55 1.05 -4.41
N VAL A 360 18.86 0.84 -4.54
CA VAL A 360 19.87 1.56 -3.75
C VAL A 360 19.85 3.05 -4.07
N GLU A 361 19.73 3.43 -5.33
CA GLU A 361 19.59 4.83 -5.74
C GLU A 361 18.31 5.47 -5.20
N ALA A 362 17.18 4.75 -5.26
CA ALA A 362 15.93 5.22 -4.69
C ALA A 362 16.03 5.41 -3.17
N ARG A 363 16.65 4.45 -2.44
CA ARG A 363 16.92 4.56 -1.01
C ARG A 363 17.83 5.75 -0.71
N ARG A 364 18.91 5.93 -1.46
CA ARG A 364 19.86 7.06 -1.34
C ARG A 364 19.20 8.43 -1.49
N LYS A 365 18.14 8.55 -2.30
CA LYS A 365 17.36 9.80 -2.42
C LYS A 365 16.55 10.12 -1.15
N ILE A 366 16.16 9.09 -0.40
CA ILE A 366 15.31 9.20 0.80
C ILE A 366 16.17 9.32 2.06
N GLY A 367 17.32 8.65 2.11
CA GLY A 367 18.30 8.76 3.20
C GLY A 367 19.51 7.83 3.04
N PHE A 368 20.43 7.87 4.01
CA PHE A 368 21.61 7.01 4.05
C PHE A 368 21.51 5.95 5.15
N ASN A 369 21.93 4.73 4.81
CA ASN A 369 22.28 3.69 5.79
C ASN A 369 23.79 3.52 5.85
N ALA A 370 24.32 3.21 7.04
CA ALA A 370 25.76 3.07 7.24
C ALA A 370 26.37 1.93 6.40
N GLU A 371 25.59 0.88 6.12
CA GLU A 371 26.02 -0.25 5.28
C GLU A 371 26.12 0.10 3.80
N ASP A 372 25.35 1.09 3.32
CA ASP A 372 25.23 1.45 1.90
C ASP A 372 26.28 2.49 1.44
N LEU A 373 27.14 2.96 2.35
CA LEU A 373 28.21 3.93 2.08
C LEU A 373 29.40 3.28 1.37
N ARG A 374 29.79 3.85 0.23
CA ARG A 374 31.07 3.51 -0.43
C ARG A 374 32.25 3.94 0.44
N GLN A 375 33.41 3.34 0.22
CA GLN A 375 34.62 3.67 0.98
C GLN A 375 35.00 5.15 0.86
N GLU A 376 34.77 5.77 -0.29
CA GLU A 376 34.96 7.21 -0.54
C GLU A 376 33.96 8.09 0.22
N GLU A 377 32.75 7.57 0.50
CA GLU A 377 31.66 8.29 1.16
C GLU A 377 31.78 8.23 2.70
N ARG A 378 32.78 7.49 3.23
CA ARG A 378 33.02 7.32 4.67
C ARG A 378 33.82 8.46 5.31
N ASP A 379 34.04 9.56 4.61
CA ASP A 379 34.61 10.76 5.21
C ASP A 379 33.51 11.58 5.95
N PRO A 380 33.66 11.86 7.25
CA PRO A 380 32.75 12.72 8.00
C PRO A 380 32.51 14.09 7.36
N GLN A 381 33.55 14.65 6.70
CA GLN A 381 33.42 15.95 6.05
C GLN A 381 32.55 15.87 4.79
N TRP A 382 32.72 14.82 3.98
CA TRP A 382 31.83 14.55 2.83
C TRP A 382 30.37 14.38 3.26
N LEU A 383 30.13 13.64 4.36
CA LEU A 383 28.77 13.44 4.89
C LEU A 383 28.15 14.73 5.43
N LYS A 384 28.96 15.61 6.02
CA LYS A 384 28.52 16.96 6.41
C LYS A 384 28.06 17.74 5.19
N ASP A 385 28.89 17.79 4.15
CA ASP A 385 28.61 18.58 2.95
C ASP A 385 27.39 18.02 2.20
N LYS A 386 27.20 16.70 2.18
CA LYS A 386 25.99 16.08 1.66
C LYS A 386 24.75 16.38 2.48
N GLY A 387 24.83 16.34 3.80
CA GLY A 387 23.73 16.77 4.65
C GLY A 387 23.34 18.22 4.38
N ASP A 388 24.33 19.09 4.16
CA ASP A 388 24.12 20.51 3.85
C ASP A 388 23.43 20.70 2.48
N ASP A 389 23.78 19.89 1.48
CA ASP A 389 23.07 19.85 0.19
C ASP A 389 21.59 19.47 0.38
N PHE A 390 21.29 18.41 1.13
CA PHE A 390 19.90 18.01 1.41
C PHE A 390 19.15 19.07 2.20
N PHE A 391 19.81 19.75 3.13
CA PHE A 391 19.22 20.83 3.92
C PHE A 391 18.85 22.03 3.03
N LYS A 392 19.71 22.40 2.06
CA LYS A 392 19.42 23.47 1.08
C LYS A 392 18.24 23.12 0.17
N VAL A 393 18.10 21.85 -0.20
CA VAL A 393 16.96 21.35 -1.00
C VAL A 393 15.65 21.31 -0.17
N GLY A 394 15.73 21.43 1.16
CA GLY A 394 14.58 21.33 2.06
C GLY A 394 14.22 19.90 2.47
N ASN A 395 15.04 18.91 2.11
CA ASN A 395 14.86 17.52 2.54
C ASN A 395 15.54 17.29 3.89
N TYR A 396 14.89 17.73 4.97
CA TYR A 396 15.46 17.66 6.31
C TYR A 396 15.63 16.23 6.84
N LEU A 397 14.79 15.27 6.42
CA LEU A 397 14.90 13.87 6.83
C LEU A 397 16.16 13.21 6.25
N ALA A 398 16.42 13.41 4.96
CA ALA A 398 17.66 12.95 4.32
C ALA A 398 18.89 13.62 4.95
N ALA A 399 18.82 14.93 5.24
CA ALA A 399 19.88 15.65 5.92
C ALA A 399 20.21 15.04 7.30
N ILE A 400 19.19 14.75 8.12
CA ILE A 400 19.37 14.09 9.42
C ILE A 400 20.03 12.72 9.25
N SER A 401 19.65 11.93 8.25
CA SER A 401 20.26 10.63 8.00
C SER A 401 21.74 10.76 7.65
N ALA A 402 22.11 11.71 6.78
CA ALA A 402 23.50 11.97 6.39
C ALA A 402 24.35 12.41 7.59
N TYR A 403 23.88 13.37 8.39
CA TYR A 403 24.59 13.81 9.59
C TYR A 403 24.69 12.69 10.63
N THR A 404 23.67 11.86 10.78
CA THR A 404 23.69 10.72 11.71
C THR A 404 24.70 9.67 11.29
N CYS A 405 24.81 9.36 9.98
CA CYS A 405 25.90 8.54 9.48
C CYS A 405 27.27 9.19 9.73
N GLY A 406 27.40 10.51 9.54
CA GLY A 406 28.64 11.23 9.83
C GLY A 406 29.05 11.11 11.30
N ILE A 407 28.10 11.24 12.21
CA ILE A 407 28.31 11.12 13.67
C ILE A 407 28.72 9.69 14.05
N LYS A 408 28.14 8.67 13.42
CA LYS A 408 28.56 7.26 13.63
C LYS A 408 30.02 7.04 13.24
N ILE A 409 30.54 7.77 12.26
CA ILE A 409 31.94 7.67 11.83
C ILE A 409 32.84 8.53 12.72
N SER A 410 32.44 9.78 12.98
CA SER A 410 33.17 10.71 13.83
C SER A 410 32.24 11.43 14.80
N ASP A 411 32.25 10.96 16.05
CA ASP A 411 31.48 11.54 17.14
C ASP A 411 32.08 12.86 17.67
N LYS A 412 33.33 13.17 17.31
CA LYS A 412 34.04 14.36 17.82
C LYS A 412 33.80 15.63 17.01
N MET A 413 33.09 15.52 15.88
CA MET A 413 32.87 16.64 14.98
C MET A 413 31.63 17.45 15.39
N ALA A 414 31.82 18.53 16.17
CA ALA A 414 30.73 19.38 16.66
C ALA A 414 29.83 19.93 15.52
N SER A 415 30.41 20.25 14.37
CA SER A 415 29.68 20.78 13.20
C SER A 415 28.53 19.87 12.72
N LEU A 416 28.67 18.54 12.82
CA LEU A 416 27.62 17.61 12.44
C LEU A 416 26.40 17.72 13.38
N TYR A 417 26.64 17.85 14.68
CA TYR A 417 25.59 18.08 15.67
C TYR A 417 24.91 19.45 15.50
N VAL A 418 25.68 20.49 15.18
CA VAL A 418 25.13 21.83 14.87
C VAL A 418 24.24 21.78 13.63
N ASN A 419 24.62 21.07 12.57
CA ASN A 419 23.81 21.03 11.36
C ASN A 419 22.60 20.07 11.52
N ARG A 420 22.76 18.96 12.24
CA ARG A 420 21.64 18.04 12.55
C ARG A 420 20.59 18.68 13.45
N SER A 421 20.99 19.47 14.46
CA SER A 421 20.04 20.24 15.27
C SER A 421 19.25 21.25 14.44
N ALA A 422 19.86 21.87 13.42
CA ALA A 422 19.14 22.75 12.49
C ALA A 422 18.03 21.99 11.72
N ALA A 423 18.34 20.80 11.23
CA ALA A 423 17.38 19.94 10.54
C ALA A 423 16.27 19.44 11.48
N HIS A 424 16.60 19.07 12.72
CA HIS A 424 15.60 18.72 13.73
C HIS A 424 14.68 19.88 14.08
N TYR A 425 15.23 21.09 14.24
CA TYR A 425 14.45 22.29 14.51
C TYR A 425 13.47 22.60 13.36
N ALA A 426 13.93 22.50 12.11
CA ALA A 426 13.08 22.72 10.92
C ALA A 426 11.93 21.70 10.82
N LEU A 427 12.13 20.45 11.27
CA LEU A 427 11.09 19.43 11.35
C LEU A 427 10.16 19.53 12.57
N GLY A 428 10.43 20.44 13.51
CA GLY A 428 9.68 20.53 14.77
C GLY A 428 10.08 19.48 15.82
N ASN A 429 11.19 18.76 15.62
CA ASN A 429 11.74 17.79 16.57
C ASN A 429 12.56 18.50 17.66
N TYR A 430 11.89 19.32 18.48
CA TYR A 430 12.55 20.23 19.41
C TYR A 430 13.37 19.52 20.51
N CYS A 431 12.91 18.39 21.05
CA CYS A 431 13.66 17.66 22.08
C CYS A 431 15.02 17.17 21.55
N ARG A 432 15.04 16.53 20.39
CA ARG A 432 16.27 16.07 19.73
C ARG A 432 17.18 17.22 19.33
N CYS A 433 16.60 18.36 18.93
CA CYS A 433 17.37 19.58 18.69
C CYS A 433 18.11 20.05 19.94
N VAL A 434 17.46 20.04 21.11
CA VAL A 434 18.08 20.44 22.39
C VAL A 434 19.22 19.49 22.78
N GLU A 435 19.02 18.18 22.60
CA GLU A 435 20.06 17.16 22.84
C GLU A 435 21.29 17.39 21.95
N ASP A 436 21.08 17.56 20.65
CA ASP A 436 22.16 17.80 19.68
C ASP A 436 22.91 19.11 19.95
N CYS A 437 22.19 20.19 20.27
CA CYS A 437 22.83 21.46 20.64
C CYS A 437 23.64 21.32 21.93
N SER A 438 23.16 20.57 22.91
CA SER A 438 23.89 20.35 24.17
C SER A 438 25.16 19.55 23.92
N LYS A 439 25.09 18.49 23.11
CA LYS A 439 26.27 17.71 22.72
C LYS A 439 27.28 18.53 21.92
N ALA A 440 26.81 19.38 21.00
CA ALA A 440 27.68 20.28 20.26
C ALA A 440 28.42 21.26 21.17
N LEU A 441 27.76 21.79 22.21
CA LEU A 441 28.37 22.69 23.18
C LEU A 441 29.43 21.99 24.04
N GLU A 442 29.18 20.75 24.49
CA GLU A 442 30.18 19.92 25.19
C GLU A 442 31.43 19.69 24.34
N LEU A 443 31.26 19.42 23.04
CA LEU A 443 32.37 19.19 22.12
C LEU A 443 33.14 20.47 21.76
N MET A 444 32.56 21.65 22.00
CA MET A 444 33.17 22.96 21.77
C MET A 444 33.90 23.50 23.01
N GLU A 445 34.31 22.63 23.94
CA GLU A 445 35.21 22.97 25.04
C GLU A 445 36.67 22.69 24.66
N PRO A 446 37.61 23.64 24.88
CA PRO A 446 37.46 24.93 25.56
C PRO A 446 36.82 26.03 24.70
N LYS A 447 36.18 27.00 25.37
CA LYS A 447 35.60 28.19 24.74
C LYS A 447 36.72 29.04 24.11
N CYS A 448 36.66 29.26 22.80
CA CYS A 448 37.61 30.09 22.07
C CYS A 448 36.90 31.02 21.09
N GLU A 449 37.61 31.98 20.50
CA GLU A 449 37.00 32.90 19.53
C GLU A 449 36.61 32.17 18.23
N SER A 450 37.36 31.15 17.80
CA SER A 450 37.05 30.41 16.56
C SER A 450 35.74 29.62 16.63
N ASN A 451 35.35 29.13 17.82
CA ASN A 451 34.08 28.42 18.01
C ASN A 451 32.94 29.33 18.54
N ARG A 452 33.21 30.62 18.76
CA ARG A 452 32.24 31.59 19.32
C ARG A 452 30.94 31.65 18.53
N GLU A 453 31.02 31.74 17.20
CA GLU A 453 29.83 31.84 16.35
C GLU A 453 29.02 30.53 16.33
N SER A 454 29.68 29.38 16.30
CA SER A 454 29.01 28.08 16.38
C SER A 454 28.35 27.85 17.74
N ARG A 455 28.98 28.29 18.84
CA ARG A 455 28.38 28.29 20.18
C ARG A 455 27.16 29.21 20.25
N ALA A 456 27.25 30.43 19.71
CA ALA A 456 26.11 31.34 19.65
C ALA A 456 24.93 30.75 18.87
N ARG A 457 25.18 30.12 17.71
CA ARG A 457 24.14 29.41 16.94
C ARG A 457 23.51 28.26 17.72
N CYS A 458 24.29 27.51 18.50
CA CYS A 458 23.77 26.42 19.35
C CYS A 458 22.89 26.95 20.47
N HIS A 459 23.36 27.96 21.21
CA HIS A 459 22.58 28.61 22.27
C HIS A 459 21.28 29.21 21.71
N ALA A 460 21.36 29.92 20.58
CA ALA A 460 20.18 30.51 19.94
C ALA A 460 19.15 29.44 19.56
N ARG A 461 19.59 28.36 18.91
CA ARG A 461 18.68 27.29 18.46
C ARG A 461 18.13 26.47 19.63
N ARG A 462 18.94 26.18 20.64
CA ARG A 462 18.53 25.48 21.86
C ARG A 462 17.50 26.31 22.63
N GLY A 463 17.76 27.61 22.82
CA GLY A 463 16.83 28.53 23.47
C GLY A 463 15.50 28.66 22.72
N ALA A 464 15.56 28.78 21.39
CA ALA A 464 14.36 28.80 20.56
C ALA A 464 13.56 27.48 20.64
N ALA A 465 14.24 26.33 20.62
CA ALA A 465 13.61 25.01 20.77
C ALA A 465 12.93 24.85 22.13
N LEU A 466 13.58 25.30 23.21
CA LEU A 466 13.02 25.30 24.58
C LEU A 466 11.79 26.21 24.69
N CYS A 467 11.82 27.39 24.06
CA CYS A 467 10.64 28.26 23.99
C CYS A 467 9.48 27.59 23.26
N LYS A 468 9.75 26.88 22.14
CA LYS A 468 8.72 26.09 21.42
C LYS A 468 8.18 24.92 22.24
N LEU A 469 8.99 24.34 23.12
CA LEU A 469 8.57 23.33 24.10
C LEU A 469 7.84 23.90 25.33
N SER A 470 7.51 25.21 25.32
CA SER A 470 6.85 25.91 26.44
C SER A 470 7.68 25.94 27.74
N ALA A 471 9.01 25.96 27.62
CA ALA A 471 9.95 26.11 28.74
C ALA A 471 10.73 27.45 28.64
N PRO A 472 10.05 28.62 28.73
CA PRO A 472 10.69 29.93 28.54
C PRO A 472 11.72 30.26 29.63
N GLN A 473 11.53 29.73 30.84
CA GLN A 473 12.45 29.90 31.98
C GLN A 473 13.88 29.45 31.65
N HIS A 474 14.03 28.41 30.81
CA HIS A 474 15.33 27.92 30.36
C HIS A 474 15.68 28.46 28.97
N GLY A 475 14.68 28.73 28.12
CA GLY A 475 14.88 29.16 26.74
C GLY A 475 15.35 30.61 26.58
N ILE A 476 14.80 31.55 27.35
CA ILE A 476 15.16 32.97 27.25
C ILE A 476 16.61 33.23 27.68
N PRO A 477 17.11 32.70 28.82
CA PRO A 477 18.51 32.88 29.21
C PRO A 477 19.50 32.32 28.17
N GLU A 478 19.14 31.24 27.48
CA GLU A 478 19.95 30.67 26.39
C GLU A 478 20.00 31.59 25.16
N LEU A 479 18.88 32.25 24.82
CA LEU A 479 18.84 33.24 23.74
C LEU A 479 19.65 34.50 24.12
N GLU A 480 19.58 34.93 25.38
CA GLU A 480 20.38 36.06 25.92
C GLU A 480 21.88 35.72 25.90
N ALA A 481 22.27 34.52 26.32
CA ALA A 481 23.65 34.04 26.22
C ALA A 481 24.15 34.02 24.76
N ALA A 482 23.30 33.67 23.80
CA ALA A 482 23.64 33.75 22.37
C ALA A 482 23.85 35.20 21.90
N LEU A 483 23.07 36.15 22.45
CA LEU A 483 23.19 37.57 22.15
C LEU A 483 24.47 38.18 22.75
N GLU A 484 24.85 37.79 23.96
CA GLU A 484 26.14 38.18 24.57
C GLU A 484 27.32 37.72 23.71
N LEU A 485 27.26 36.50 23.17
CA LEU A 485 28.29 35.99 22.27
C LEU A 485 28.30 36.73 20.93
N THR A 486 27.14 37.09 20.37
CA THR A 486 27.03 37.74 19.05
C THR A 486 26.12 38.96 19.06
N PRO A 487 26.57 40.10 19.63
CA PRO A 487 25.72 41.28 19.85
C PRO A 487 25.30 41.98 18.55
N ASN A 488 26.00 41.71 17.43
CA ASN A 488 25.69 42.30 16.13
C ASN A 488 24.58 41.54 15.39
N ASN A 489 24.13 40.38 15.86
CA ASN A 489 23.15 39.56 15.16
C ASN A 489 21.70 40.04 15.44
N GLU A 490 21.15 40.81 14.50
CA GLU A 490 19.78 41.32 14.58
C GLU A 490 18.70 40.21 14.60
N SER A 491 18.99 39.01 14.07
CA SER A 491 18.05 37.90 14.12
C SER A 491 17.81 37.43 15.55
N ILE A 492 18.89 37.23 16.31
CA ILE A 492 18.82 36.75 17.69
C ILE A 492 18.14 37.81 18.59
N LYS A 493 18.43 39.11 18.38
CA LYS A 493 17.74 40.19 19.09
C LYS A 493 16.23 40.13 18.89
N ARG A 494 15.78 39.94 17.65
CA ARG A 494 14.35 39.78 17.33
C ARG A 494 13.76 38.55 18.00
N ASP A 495 14.47 37.42 17.99
CA ASP A 495 14.01 36.18 18.62
C ASP A 495 13.89 36.32 20.15
N VAL A 496 14.83 37.00 20.80
CA VAL A 496 14.77 37.33 22.24
C VAL A 496 13.55 38.21 22.55
N LEU A 497 13.38 39.31 21.82
CA LEU A 497 12.27 40.24 22.02
C LEU A 497 10.92 39.55 21.80
N ALA A 498 10.80 38.74 20.75
CA ALA A 498 9.60 37.98 20.45
C ALA A 498 9.29 36.95 21.55
N ALA A 499 10.31 36.25 22.06
CA ALA A 499 10.14 35.31 23.16
C ALA A 499 9.68 36.01 24.46
N LYS A 500 10.31 37.14 24.83
CA LYS A 500 9.91 37.91 26.02
C LYS A 500 8.48 38.43 25.92
N GLN A 501 8.10 38.99 24.75
CA GLN A 501 6.75 39.47 24.49
C GLN A 501 5.70 38.35 24.52
N TYR A 502 6.00 37.20 23.93
CA TYR A 502 5.04 36.09 23.87
C TYR A 502 4.74 35.49 25.25
N PHE A 503 5.74 35.43 26.13
CA PHE A 503 5.61 34.83 27.47
C PHE A 503 5.39 35.86 28.59
N ASP A 504 5.20 37.14 28.25
CA ASP A 504 4.92 38.23 29.20
C ASP A 504 5.94 38.33 30.35
N VAL A 505 7.20 37.94 30.06
CA VAL A 505 8.30 38.00 31.03
C VAL A 505 8.78 39.45 31.09
N LYS A 506 8.37 40.18 32.14
CA LYS A 506 8.90 41.51 32.44
C LYS A 506 10.36 41.41 32.88
N ASP A 507 11.16 42.35 32.40
CA ASP A 507 12.61 42.47 32.64
C ASP A 507 13.00 42.45 34.13
#